data_AF-A0AAD9C801-F1
#
_entry.id   AF-A0AAD9C801-F1
#
_cell.length_a   1.000
_cell.length_b   1.000
_cell.length_c   1.000
_cell.angle_alpha   90.00
_cell.angle_beta   90.00
_cell.angle_gamma   90.00
#
_symmetry.space_group_name_H-M   'P 1'
#
loop_
_entity.id
_entity.type
_entity.pdbx_description
1 polymer ?
#
loop_
_entity_poly.entity_id
_entity_poly.type
_entity_poly.pdbx_seq_one_letter_code
_entity_poly.pdbx_strand_id
1 'polypeptide(L)'
;MKKNMIRPGTAFELLEAQAATGYVVDPIKNLKLTVIEAVRMGIVGPEFKDKLLSAERAVTGYRDPYSGKTISLFQAMQKGLILKDHGIRLLEAQIATGGIIDPEKSHRLPVEVAYKRGFFDEEMNEILTDPSDDTKGFFDPNTEENLTYLQLMERCVTDPHTGLLLLQLKEKKRESKASSKSSVRKRRVVIVDPETGKEMTVYEAYRKGLIDHQTYLELADQECEWEELTMTASDGTVKSIIIDRRSGRQYDVEDALSRGLIDKNALETYRSGNLSITEFADMLSGNIGGTRSRSSSFGSTAGSNYSSPMSPIPSIKTPAIIWNDPAEETGPVAGILDIDTLEKVSITEAIHRSLVDNISGQRLLEAQACTGGIIDPTTGEKFSVTDAEEKGLVDKIMVDRLNLAQKAFNGFEDPRTKVKMSASQALKKGWLYYEAGQRFLEVQYLTGGLIEPDVEGRVSLDESLKKGSIDARTAQKLRDVGTYSKYLTCPKTKLKISFKDAMDKSMVEEGTSLRLLEASSQSSKGLYSPYNASGPGSAYGSRTGSRTGSRTGSRRGSIDAGTGLSLNFSSSSFSSSSTGYSRRF
;
A
#
# COMPACT_ATOMS: atom_id res chain seq x y z
N MET A 1 20.59 16.30 -2.07
CA MET A 1 20.02 15.59 -3.23
C MET A 1 21.01 15.39 -4.38
N LYS A 2 21.53 16.44 -5.03
CA LYS A 2 22.40 16.31 -6.23
C LYS A 2 23.66 15.46 -6.04
N LYS A 3 24.21 15.39 -4.82
CA LYS A 3 25.35 14.52 -4.45
C LYS A 3 24.94 13.09 -4.03
N ASN A 4 23.68 12.70 -4.21
CA ASN A 4 23.11 11.41 -3.78
C ASN A 4 23.26 11.05 -2.28
N MET A 5 23.52 12.04 -1.42
CA MET A 5 23.67 11.84 0.03
C MET A 5 22.34 11.71 0.79
N ILE A 6 21.23 12.16 0.19
CA ILE A 6 19.88 12.10 0.75
C ILE A 6 18.89 11.78 -0.37
N ARG A 7 17.91 10.94 -0.09
CA ARG A 7 16.86 10.55 -1.04
C ARG A 7 15.97 11.77 -1.38
N PRO A 8 15.44 11.88 -2.60
CA PRO A 8 14.57 13.00 -2.98
C PRO A 8 13.35 13.17 -2.07
N GLY A 9 12.69 12.07 -1.68
CA GLY A 9 11.52 12.10 -0.78
C GLY A 9 11.86 12.70 0.60
N THR A 10 12.89 12.17 1.26
CA THR A 10 13.35 12.67 2.56
C THR A 10 13.79 14.13 2.50
N ALA A 11 14.49 14.53 1.44
CA ALA A 11 14.89 15.93 1.27
C ALA A 11 13.69 16.86 1.08
N PHE A 12 12.65 16.39 0.38
CA PHE A 12 11.42 17.14 0.17
C PHE A 12 10.64 17.33 1.49
N GLU A 13 10.52 16.28 2.30
CA GLU A 13 9.86 16.36 3.63
C GLU A 13 10.54 17.37 4.56
N LEU A 14 11.88 17.44 4.54
CA LEU A 14 12.64 18.42 5.32
C LEU A 14 12.45 19.86 4.80
N LEU A 15 12.33 20.04 3.48
CA LEU A 15 12.03 21.35 2.89
C LEU A 15 10.61 21.81 3.26
N GLU A 16 9.64 20.90 3.30
CA GLU A 16 8.29 21.21 3.77
C GLU A 16 8.27 21.61 5.24
N ALA A 17 9.04 20.93 6.10
CA ALA A 17 9.18 21.32 7.49
C ALA A 17 9.79 22.72 7.64
N GLN A 18 10.80 23.07 6.83
CA GLN A 18 11.37 24.42 6.81
C GLN A 18 10.34 25.48 6.38
N ALA A 19 9.63 25.23 5.28
CA ALA A 19 8.59 26.13 4.79
C ALA A 19 7.46 26.32 5.82
N ALA A 20 7.06 25.25 6.51
CA ALA A 20 5.99 25.27 7.51
C ALA A 20 6.39 25.86 8.87
N THR A 21 7.68 26.03 9.12
CA THR A 21 8.22 26.60 10.38
C THR A 21 8.72 28.03 10.23
N GLY A 22 8.66 28.59 9.02
CA GLY A 22 8.84 30.01 8.75
C GLY A 22 9.46 30.30 7.38
N TYR A 23 10.58 29.66 7.07
CA TYR A 23 11.41 30.02 5.93
C TYR A 23 12.21 28.83 5.40
N VAL A 24 12.44 28.82 4.10
CA VAL A 24 13.45 27.96 3.48
C VAL A 24 14.83 28.58 3.74
N VAL A 25 15.76 27.78 4.27
CA VAL A 25 17.08 28.28 4.68
C VAL A 25 18.10 28.05 3.56
N ASP A 26 18.84 29.10 3.18
CA ASP A 26 20.10 28.97 2.45
C ASP A 26 21.24 28.86 3.47
N PRO A 27 21.80 27.66 3.71
CA PRO A 27 22.83 27.46 4.72
C PRO A 27 24.19 28.05 4.33
N ILE A 28 24.41 28.39 3.05
CA ILE A 28 25.69 28.93 2.57
C ILE A 28 25.74 30.45 2.83
N LYS A 29 24.64 31.15 2.51
CA LYS A 29 24.52 32.60 2.71
C LYS A 29 23.89 32.99 4.04
N ASN A 30 23.46 32.00 4.83
CA ASN A 30 22.69 32.18 6.07
C ASN A 30 21.45 33.07 5.87
N LEU A 31 20.72 32.84 4.77
CA LEU A 31 19.51 33.60 4.43
C LEU A 31 18.27 32.78 4.76
N LYS A 32 17.24 33.46 5.27
CA LYS A 32 15.89 32.93 5.46
C LYS A 32 15.03 33.48 4.34
N LEU A 33 14.54 32.59 3.48
CA LEU A 33 13.86 32.94 2.24
C LEU A 33 12.41 32.43 2.27
N THR A 34 11.51 33.20 1.67
CA THR A 34 10.19 32.69 1.29
C THR A 34 10.34 31.62 0.20
N VAL A 35 9.32 30.77 0.01
CA VAL A 35 9.37 29.73 -1.04
C VAL A 35 9.60 30.33 -2.42
N ILE A 36 8.99 31.48 -2.72
CA ILE A 36 9.13 32.19 -3.99
C ILE A 36 10.57 32.68 -4.19
N GLU A 37 11.20 33.21 -3.14
CA GLU A 37 12.60 33.65 -3.19
C GLU A 37 13.57 32.47 -3.33
N ALA A 38 13.33 31.39 -2.58
CA ALA A 38 14.15 30.19 -2.65
C ALA A 38 14.16 29.56 -4.05
N VAL A 39 13.02 29.56 -4.75
CA VAL A 39 12.94 29.12 -6.16
C VAL A 39 13.67 30.08 -7.08
N ARG A 40 13.48 31.40 -6.92
CA ARG A 40 14.13 32.43 -7.74
C ARG A 40 15.66 32.39 -7.62
N MET A 41 16.16 32.11 -6.42
CA MET A 41 17.59 32.01 -6.12
C MET A 41 18.18 30.62 -6.45
N GLY A 42 17.36 29.68 -6.92
CA GLY A 42 17.80 28.33 -7.29
C GLY A 42 18.18 27.43 -6.11
N ILE A 43 17.79 27.79 -4.89
CA ILE A 43 17.95 26.95 -3.69
C ILE A 43 17.01 25.75 -3.78
N VAL A 44 15.80 25.99 -4.28
CA VAL A 44 14.75 24.99 -4.50
C VAL A 44 14.43 24.91 -5.99
N GLY A 45 14.23 23.70 -6.51
CA GLY A 45 13.81 23.50 -7.89
C GLY A 45 12.36 23.96 -8.14
N PRO A 46 12.04 24.53 -9.31
CA PRO A 46 10.70 25.00 -9.63
C PRO A 46 9.63 23.89 -9.53
N GLU A 47 10.02 22.63 -9.68
CA GLU A 47 9.18 21.44 -9.54
C GLU A 47 8.57 21.29 -8.13
N PHE A 48 9.17 21.90 -7.10
CA PHE A 48 8.68 21.83 -5.72
C PHE A 48 7.89 23.06 -5.29
N LYS A 49 7.81 24.09 -6.14
CA LYS A 49 7.23 25.40 -5.80
C LYS A 49 5.81 25.29 -5.22
N ASP A 50 4.90 24.66 -5.95
CA ASP A 50 3.47 24.65 -5.55
C ASP A 50 3.24 23.85 -4.27
N LYS A 51 4.00 22.76 -4.09
CA LYS A 51 3.90 21.94 -2.87
C LYS A 51 4.46 22.68 -1.65
N LEU A 52 5.60 23.35 -1.82
CA LEU A 52 6.20 24.13 -0.72
C LEU A 52 5.38 25.37 -0.39
N LEU A 53 4.74 26.01 -1.39
CA LEU A 53 3.75 27.07 -1.12
C LEU A 53 2.58 26.54 -0.28
N SER A 54 2.14 25.30 -0.54
CA SER A 54 1.12 24.66 0.30
C SER A 54 1.59 24.42 1.73
N ALA A 55 2.87 24.12 1.95
CA ALA A 55 3.45 24.00 3.30
C ALA A 55 3.66 25.36 3.97
N GLU A 56 4.07 26.40 3.22
CA GLU A 56 4.24 27.78 3.70
C GLU A 56 2.92 28.40 4.20
N ARG A 57 1.76 27.87 3.77
CA ARG A 57 0.45 28.21 4.34
C ARG A 57 0.30 27.84 5.81
N ALA A 58 1.11 26.92 6.34
CA ALA A 58 1.17 26.67 7.78
C ALA A 58 1.66 27.89 8.57
N VAL A 59 2.36 28.81 7.91
CA VAL A 59 2.89 30.06 8.49
C VAL A 59 2.03 31.26 8.08
N THR A 60 1.75 31.39 6.78
CA THR A 60 0.99 32.53 6.21
C THR A 60 -0.51 32.41 6.44
N GLY A 61 -0.98 31.21 6.80
CA GLY A 61 -2.36 30.89 7.12
C GLY A 61 -3.17 30.36 5.93
N TYR A 62 -4.26 29.66 6.26
CA TYR A 62 -5.18 29.10 5.29
C TYR A 62 -6.38 30.03 5.14
N ARG A 63 -6.75 30.39 3.91
CA ARG A 63 -7.98 31.13 3.68
C ARG A 63 -9.18 30.19 3.77
N ASP A 64 -10.05 30.41 4.74
CA ASP A 64 -11.30 29.67 4.90
C ASP A 64 -12.27 30.03 3.75
N PRO A 65 -12.70 29.06 2.91
CA PRO A 65 -13.60 29.33 1.78
C PRO A 65 -14.95 29.92 2.20
N TYR A 66 -15.42 29.62 3.42
CA TYR A 66 -16.74 30.03 3.89
C TYR A 66 -16.75 31.40 4.55
N SER A 67 -15.72 31.69 5.37
CA SER A 67 -15.65 32.95 6.13
C SER A 67 -14.72 33.99 5.50
N GLY A 68 -13.86 33.59 4.55
CA GLY A 68 -12.82 34.41 3.96
C GLY A 68 -11.67 34.77 4.91
N LYS A 69 -11.74 34.35 6.18
CA LYS A 69 -10.74 34.62 7.22
C LYS A 69 -9.51 33.74 7.06
N THR A 70 -8.39 34.23 7.56
CA THR A 70 -7.15 33.46 7.67
C THR A 70 -7.22 32.59 8.93
N ILE A 71 -7.08 31.29 8.78
CA ILE A 71 -7.13 30.31 9.87
C ILE A 71 -5.78 29.60 10.02
N SER A 72 -5.50 29.09 11.23
CA SER A 72 -4.26 28.38 11.53
C SER A 72 -4.20 27.00 10.85
N LEU A 73 -3.00 26.40 10.83
CA LEU A 73 -2.78 25.03 10.32
C LEU A 73 -3.72 24.01 10.99
N PHE A 74 -3.85 24.07 12.31
CA PHE A 74 -4.70 23.17 13.07
C PHE A 74 -6.19 23.33 12.72
N GLN A 75 -6.67 24.56 12.61
CA GLN A 75 -8.05 24.84 12.21
C GLN A 75 -8.32 24.42 10.76
N ALA A 76 -7.36 24.61 9.87
CA ALA A 76 -7.43 24.14 8.49
C ALA A 76 -7.51 22.60 8.43
N MET A 77 -6.77 21.91 9.29
CA MET A 77 -6.82 20.45 9.42
C MET A 77 -8.18 19.97 9.92
N GLN A 78 -8.74 20.60 10.96
CA GLN A 78 -10.09 20.27 11.46
C GLN A 78 -11.19 20.50 10.40
N LYS A 79 -11.01 21.50 9.52
CA LYS A 79 -11.93 21.80 8.41
C LYS A 79 -11.63 21.00 7.13
N GLY A 80 -10.66 20.09 7.15
CA GLY A 80 -10.30 19.26 5.99
C GLY A 80 -9.68 20.04 4.81
N LEU A 81 -9.14 21.24 5.03
CA LEU A 81 -8.43 22.02 4.01
C LEU A 81 -6.99 21.51 3.76
N ILE A 82 -6.49 20.66 4.65
CA ILE A 82 -5.24 19.91 4.53
C ILE A 82 -5.48 18.48 5.02
N LEU A 83 -4.80 17.51 4.41
CA LEU A 83 -4.81 16.11 4.86
C LEU A 83 -4.31 16.02 6.30
N LYS A 84 -5.00 15.22 7.13
CA LYS A 84 -4.70 15.10 8.57
C LYS A 84 -3.25 14.69 8.82
N ASP A 85 -2.77 13.63 8.18
CA ASP A 85 -1.39 13.12 8.37
C ASP A 85 -0.33 14.16 7.97
N HIS A 86 -0.60 14.91 6.89
CA HIS A 86 0.28 16.00 6.48
C HIS A 86 0.24 17.14 7.51
N GLY A 87 -0.94 17.54 7.98
CA GLY A 87 -1.10 18.56 9.01
C GLY A 87 -0.38 18.21 10.32
N ILE A 88 -0.49 16.97 10.78
CA ILE A 88 0.18 16.44 11.97
C ILE A 88 1.69 16.62 11.87
N ARG A 89 2.31 16.18 10.76
CA ARG A 89 3.76 16.32 10.54
C ARG A 89 4.24 17.77 10.54
N LEU A 90 3.44 18.70 10.00
CA LEU A 90 3.79 20.13 10.01
C LEU A 90 3.61 20.75 11.40
N LEU A 91 2.57 20.36 12.15
CA LEU A 91 2.35 20.79 13.54
C LEU A 91 3.48 20.31 14.45
N GLU A 92 3.90 19.07 14.29
CA GLU A 92 5.02 18.47 15.01
C GLU A 92 6.31 19.28 14.81
N ALA A 93 6.62 19.66 13.56
CA ALA A 93 7.77 20.50 13.24
C ALA A 93 7.65 21.91 13.87
N GLN A 94 6.46 22.52 13.91
CA GLN A 94 6.25 23.81 14.57
C GLN A 94 6.51 23.73 16.08
N ILE A 95 5.95 22.71 16.76
CA ILE A 95 6.12 22.49 18.19
C ILE A 95 7.60 22.28 18.52
N ALA A 96 8.27 21.36 17.82
CA ALA A 96 9.68 21.06 18.04
C ALA A 96 10.61 22.27 17.79
N THR A 97 10.20 23.22 16.95
CA THR A 97 10.96 24.45 16.68
C THR A 97 10.58 25.64 17.57
N GLY A 98 9.73 25.45 18.59
CA GLY A 98 9.44 26.46 19.61
C GLY A 98 7.98 26.88 19.76
N GLY A 99 7.02 26.17 19.15
CA GLY A 99 5.58 26.36 19.39
C GLY A 99 4.75 26.61 18.13
N ILE A 100 3.44 26.71 18.33
CA ILE A 100 2.43 26.81 17.26
C ILE A 100 2.43 28.21 16.64
N ILE A 101 2.31 28.32 15.32
CA ILE A 101 2.32 29.62 14.63
C ILE A 101 0.91 30.21 14.56
N ASP A 102 0.77 31.46 15.00
CA ASP A 102 -0.40 32.30 14.79
C ASP A 102 -0.22 33.04 13.45
N PRO A 103 -0.97 32.69 12.38
CA PRO A 103 -0.79 33.30 11.07
C PRO A 103 -1.27 34.76 11.00
N GLU A 104 -2.20 35.18 11.86
CA GLU A 104 -2.69 36.57 11.87
C GLU A 104 -1.67 37.50 12.53
N LYS A 105 -1.09 37.06 13.65
CA LYS A 105 -0.13 37.86 14.41
C LYS A 105 1.33 37.60 14.03
N SER A 106 1.58 36.63 13.15
CA SER A 106 2.90 36.25 12.63
C SER A 106 3.94 35.98 13.73
N HIS A 107 3.53 35.38 14.84
CA HIS A 107 4.43 34.96 15.92
C HIS A 107 4.11 33.56 16.41
N ARG A 108 5.09 32.92 17.05
CA ARG A 108 4.92 31.61 17.69
C ARG A 108 4.22 31.76 19.05
N LEU A 109 3.43 30.76 19.40
CA LEU A 109 2.69 30.66 20.65
C LEU A 109 3.16 29.42 21.41
N PRO A 110 3.38 29.54 22.73
CA PRO A 110 3.48 28.37 23.60
C PRO A 110 2.22 27.51 23.48
N VAL A 111 2.39 26.20 23.67
CA VAL A 111 1.32 25.20 23.52
C VAL A 111 0.10 25.54 24.40
N GLU A 112 0.33 26.00 25.63
CA GLU A 112 -0.70 26.36 26.60
C GLU A 112 -1.53 27.57 26.15
N VAL A 113 -0.91 28.51 25.43
CA VAL A 113 -1.61 29.68 24.87
C VAL A 113 -2.36 29.30 23.59
N ALA A 114 -1.80 28.37 22.81
CA ALA A 114 -2.43 27.85 21.61
C ALA A 114 -3.75 27.11 21.93
N TYR A 115 -3.80 26.36 23.04
CA TYR A 115 -5.04 25.75 23.55
C TYR A 115 -6.15 26.78 23.77
N LYS A 116 -5.84 27.85 24.52
CA LYS A 116 -6.82 28.90 24.85
C LYS A 116 -7.34 29.64 23.62
N ARG A 117 -6.58 29.67 22.54
CA ARG A 117 -6.95 30.32 21.26
C ARG A 117 -7.57 29.36 20.24
N GLY A 118 -7.67 28.07 20.55
CA GLY A 118 -8.18 27.06 19.61
C GLY A 118 -7.28 26.89 18.38
N PHE A 119 -5.98 27.15 18.53
CA PHE A 119 -4.98 26.87 17.49
C PHE A 119 -4.31 25.52 17.68
N PHE A 120 -4.63 24.83 18.76
CA PHE A 120 -4.18 23.49 19.11
C PHE A 120 -5.13 22.94 20.18
N ASP A 121 -5.19 21.63 20.39
CA ASP A 121 -5.99 21.00 21.45
C ASP A 121 -5.22 19.90 22.19
N GLU A 122 -5.76 19.51 23.35
CA GLU A 122 -5.12 18.50 24.21
C GLU A 122 -5.08 17.12 23.53
N GLU A 123 -6.13 16.76 22.77
CA GLU A 123 -6.18 15.50 22.01
C GLU A 123 -5.03 15.41 21.00
N MET A 124 -4.79 16.45 20.21
CA MET A 124 -3.67 16.46 19.26
C MET A 124 -2.31 16.47 19.96
N ASN A 125 -2.22 17.09 21.14
CA ASN A 125 -1.00 17.03 21.93
C ASN A 125 -0.71 15.62 22.42
N GLU A 126 -1.71 14.90 22.93
CA GLU A 126 -1.56 13.50 23.33
C GLU A 126 -1.06 12.66 22.15
N ILE A 127 -1.67 12.84 20.96
CA ILE A 127 -1.25 12.16 19.72
C ILE A 127 0.23 12.46 19.42
N LEU A 128 0.64 13.74 19.41
CA LEU A 128 2.01 14.13 19.07
C LEU A 128 3.05 13.75 20.14
N THR A 129 2.62 13.54 21.39
CA THR A 129 3.50 13.06 22.48
C THR A 129 3.64 11.54 22.53
N ASP A 130 2.75 10.79 21.85
CA ASP A 130 2.83 9.33 21.79
C ASP A 130 3.98 8.89 20.86
N PRO A 131 5.01 8.17 21.37
CA PRO A 131 6.13 7.66 20.57
C PRO A 131 5.78 6.45 19.69
N SER A 132 4.50 6.16 19.47
CA SER A 132 4.00 5.17 18.52
C SER A 132 4.39 5.51 17.06
N ASP A 133 4.15 4.60 16.11
CA ASP A 133 4.66 4.75 14.73
C ASP A 133 3.94 5.88 13.95
N ASP A 134 2.71 6.21 14.34
CA ASP A 134 1.83 7.12 13.60
C ASP A 134 2.29 8.60 13.61
N THR A 135 3.22 8.97 14.51
CA THR A 135 3.80 10.31 14.60
C THR A 135 5.18 10.44 13.96
N LYS A 136 5.80 9.34 13.52
CA LYS A 136 7.18 9.33 12.99
C LYS A 136 7.24 9.70 11.52
N GLY A 137 6.90 10.95 11.23
CA GLY A 137 6.79 11.48 9.87
C GLY A 137 8.10 11.82 9.17
N PHE A 138 9.27 11.63 9.81
CA PHE A 138 10.57 11.99 9.25
C PHE A 138 11.54 10.79 9.21
N PHE A 139 12.43 10.77 8.22
CA PHE A 139 13.36 9.67 8.01
C PHE A 139 14.82 10.12 8.18
N ASP A 140 15.60 9.48 9.05
CA ASP A 140 17.04 9.78 9.20
C ASP A 140 17.86 9.13 8.08
N PRO A 141 18.55 9.93 7.22
CA PRO A 141 19.36 9.40 6.12
C PRO A 141 20.55 8.54 6.56
N ASN A 142 21.00 8.64 7.81
CA ASN A 142 22.15 7.89 8.32
C ASN A 142 21.77 6.52 8.88
N THR A 143 20.73 6.48 9.72
CA THR A 143 20.27 5.27 10.41
C THR A 143 19.17 4.52 9.66
N GLU A 144 18.52 5.17 8.70
CA GLU A 144 17.34 4.65 7.99
C GLU A 144 16.13 4.39 8.93
N GLU A 145 16.05 5.11 10.05
CA GLU A 145 14.95 5.05 11.03
C GLU A 145 13.87 6.11 10.75
N ASN A 146 12.61 5.76 11.01
CA ASN A 146 11.51 6.72 11.11
C ASN A 146 11.57 7.38 12.49
N LEU A 147 11.51 8.70 12.53
CA LEU A 147 11.69 9.55 13.70
C LEU A 147 10.64 10.65 13.73
N THR A 148 10.41 11.16 14.93
CA THR A 148 9.79 12.47 15.12
C THR A 148 10.75 13.58 14.70
N TYR A 149 10.21 14.77 14.39
CA TYR A 149 11.05 15.93 14.06
C TYR A 149 11.99 16.31 15.21
N LEU A 150 11.51 16.19 16.46
CA LEU A 150 12.31 16.46 17.65
C LEU A 150 13.51 15.50 17.74
N GLN A 151 13.28 14.20 17.58
CA GLN A 151 14.34 13.18 17.56
C GLN A 151 15.33 13.37 16.39
N LEU A 152 14.87 13.90 15.27
CA LEU A 152 15.74 14.24 14.15
C LEU A 152 16.59 15.49 14.48
N MET A 153 16.00 16.51 15.10
CA MET A 153 16.72 17.71 15.56
C MET A 153 17.79 17.37 16.59
N GLU A 154 17.54 16.44 17.51
CA GLU A 154 18.53 15.94 18.49
C GLU A 154 19.75 15.28 17.83
N ARG A 155 19.61 14.77 16.60
CA ARG A 155 20.71 14.19 15.81
C ARG A 155 21.48 15.24 15.00
N CYS A 156 20.97 16.47 14.90
CA CYS A 156 21.65 17.55 14.19
C CYS A 156 22.69 18.23 15.09
N VAL A 157 23.69 18.84 14.46
CA VAL A 157 24.71 19.64 15.16
C VAL A 157 24.52 21.11 14.85
N THR A 158 24.59 21.93 15.88
CA THR A 158 24.49 23.38 15.74
C THR A 158 25.83 23.92 15.23
N ASP A 159 25.80 24.63 14.11
CA ASP A 159 26.97 25.35 13.62
C ASP A 159 27.26 26.57 14.52
N PRO A 160 28.45 26.67 15.15
CA PRO A 160 28.76 27.76 16.07
C PRO A 160 28.74 29.16 15.45
N HIS A 161 28.97 29.27 14.14
CA HIS A 161 29.06 30.56 13.45
C HIS A 161 27.71 31.08 12.99
N THR A 162 26.88 30.21 12.40
CA THR A 162 25.56 30.60 11.86
C THR A 162 24.42 30.35 12.84
N GLY A 163 24.62 29.50 13.85
CA GLY A 163 23.58 29.01 14.74
C GLY A 163 22.60 28.04 14.06
N LEU A 164 22.88 27.62 12.83
CA LEU A 164 22.01 26.70 12.09
C LEU A 164 22.15 25.27 12.59
N LEU A 165 21.02 24.56 12.63
CA LEU A 165 20.97 23.15 12.95
C LEU A 165 21.27 22.34 11.68
N LEU A 166 22.43 21.66 11.65
CA LEU A 166 22.90 20.92 10.49
C LEU A 166 22.79 19.42 10.73
N LEU A 167 22.02 18.73 9.88
CA LEU A 167 21.97 17.27 9.88
C LEU A 167 23.27 16.72 9.30
N GLN A 168 24.06 16.04 10.12
CA GLN A 168 25.30 15.41 9.66
C GLN A 168 24.96 14.26 8.72
N LEU A 169 25.47 14.29 7.50
CA LEU A 169 25.34 13.19 6.55
C LEU A 169 26.67 12.44 6.48
N LYS A 170 26.67 11.17 6.86
CA LYS A 170 27.83 10.31 6.70
C LYS A 170 27.97 9.96 5.22
N GLU A 171 29.13 10.27 4.63
CA GLU A 171 29.46 9.70 3.33
C GLU A 171 29.42 8.17 3.46
N LYS A 172 28.54 7.53 2.70
CA LYS A 172 28.61 6.08 2.52
C LYS A 172 29.89 5.81 1.72
N LYS A 173 31.05 5.72 2.40
CA LYS A 173 32.22 5.04 1.84
C LYS A 173 31.71 3.70 1.35
N ARG A 174 31.91 3.39 0.06
CA ARG A 174 31.80 2.03 -0.45
C ARG A 174 32.95 1.19 0.13
N GLU A 175 33.06 1.13 1.46
CA GLU A 175 33.66 -0.01 2.11
C GLU A 175 32.58 -1.08 2.01
N SER A 176 32.94 -2.22 1.40
CA SER A 176 32.17 -3.45 1.42
C SER A 176 32.09 -3.99 2.85
N LYS A 177 31.50 -3.22 3.75
CA LYS A 177 30.90 -3.76 4.95
C LYS A 177 29.69 -4.48 4.41
N ALA A 178 29.79 -5.81 4.38
CA ALA A 178 28.63 -6.66 4.49
C ALA A 178 27.83 -6.10 5.66
N SER A 179 26.90 -5.22 5.33
CA SER A 179 25.95 -4.72 6.28
C SER A 179 25.21 -5.97 6.66
N SER A 180 25.52 -6.46 7.85
CA SER A 180 24.56 -7.09 8.74
C SER A 180 23.37 -6.13 8.87
N LYS A 181 22.58 -6.00 7.79
CA LYS A 181 21.17 -5.70 7.88
C LYS A 181 20.61 -6.93 8.56
N SER A 182 20.73 -6.94 9.89
CA SER A 182 19.80 -7.57 10.80
C SER A 182 18.43 -6.92 10.58
N SER A 183 17.88 -7.08 9.38
CA SER A 183 16.46 -7.26 9.22
C SER A 183 16.21 -8.70 9.63
N VAL A 184 16.40 -9.00 10.92
CA VAL A 184 15.75 -10.13 11.55
C VAL A 184 14.27 -9.76 11.51
N ARG A 185 13.63 -10.04 10.38
CA ARG A 185 12.18 -10.12 10.34
C ARG A 185 11.89 -11.43 11.08
N LYS A 186 11.80 -11.34 12.42
CA LYS A 186 11.37 -12.42 13.29
C LYS A 186 10.02 -12.89 12.75
N ARG A 187 9.97 -14.03 12.05
CA ARG A 187 8.70 -14.72 11.84
C ARG A 187 8.37 -15.33 13.19
N ARG A 188 7.67 -14.57 14.04
CA ARG A 188 7.08 -15.09 15.27
C ARG A 188 5.70 -15.63 14.94
N VAL A 189 5.44 -16.89 15.27
CA VAL A 189 4.11 -17.46 15.18
C VAL A 189 3.42 -17.13 16.51
N VAL A 190 2.46 -16.21 16.48
CA VAL A 190 1.70 -15.82 17.67
C VAL A 190 0.44 -16.67 17.73
N ILE A 191 0.29 -17.45 18.80
CA ILE A 191 -0.93 -18.21 19.07
C ILE A 191 -1.68 -17.47 20.17
N VAL A 192 -2.99 -17.29 20.01
CA VAL A 192 -3.82 -16.60 21.00
C VAL A 192 -4.71 -17.63 21.68
N ASP A 193 -4.69 -17.63 23.01
CA ASP A 193 -5.55 -18.49 23.82
C ASP A 193 -7.03 -18.09 23.60
N PRO A 194 -7.89 -19.00 23.08
CA PRO A 194 -9.27 -18.68 22.75
C PRO A 194 -10.12 -18.23 23.96
N GLU A 195 -9.80 -18.69 25.16
CA GLU A 195 -10.60 -18.38 26.36
C GLU A 195 -10.19 -17.06 27.02
N THR A 196 -8.93 -16.67 26.88
CA THR A 196 -8.37 -15.51 27.58
C THR A 196 -7.98 -14.35 26.66
N GLY A 197 -7.93 -14.58 25.35
CA GLY A 197 -7.51 -13.59 24.36
C GLY A 197 -6.04 -13.17 24.48
N LYS A 198 -5.25 -13.87 25.30
CA LYS A 198 -3.84 -13.57 25.52
C LYS A 198 -2.96 -14.27 24.49
N GLU A 199 -2.01 -13.53 23.96
CA GLU A 199 -0.93 -14.07 23.13
C GLU A 199 -0.05 -15.03 23.95
N MET A 200 0.31 -16.15 23.34
CA MET A 200 1.14 -17.20 23.92
C MET A 200 2.02 -17.86 22.84
N THR A 201 3.11 -18.48 23.27
CA THR A 201 4.07 -19.10 22.36
C THR A 201 3.55 -20.41 21.77
N VAL A 202 4.13 -20.83 20.63
CA VAL A 202 3.81 -22.13 19.99
C VAL A 202 3.96 -23.30 20.97
N TYR A 203 4.99 -23.26 21.82
CA TYR A 203 5.23 -24.27 22.85
C TYR A 203 4.19 -24.25 23.97
N GLU A 204 3.77 -23.07 24.41
CA GLU A 204 2.72 -22.97 25.44
C GLU A 204 1.37 -23.45 24.92
N ALA A 205 1.06 -23.18 23.65
CA ALA A 205 -0.16 -23.68 23.01
C ALA A 205 -0.16 -25.21 22.91
N TYR A 206 0.99 -25.82 22.58
CA TYR A 206 1.13 -27.27 22.57
C TYR A 206 0.96 -27.87 23.96
N ARG A 207 1.59 -27.28 24.99
CA ARG A 207 1.43 -27.74 26.38
C ARG A 207 0.00 -27.61 26.90
N LYS A 208 -0.75 -26.61 26.44
CA LYS A 208 -2.18 -26.47 26.77
C LYS A 208 -3.10 -27.36 25.92
N GLY A 209 -2.56 -28.13 24.97
CA GLY A 209 -3.33 -28.98 24.06
C GLY A 209 -4.15 -28.19 23.03
N LEU A 210 -3.85 -26.90 22.83
CA LEU A 210 -4.53 -26.06 21.84
C LEU A 210 -4.06 -26.33 20.41
N ILE A 211 -2.86 -26.90 20.26
CA ILE A 211 -2.32 -27.42 19.01
C ILE A 211 -1.76 -28.82 19.27
N ASP A 212 -1.86 -29.70 18.28
CA ASP A 212 -1.34 -31.06 18.34
C ASP A 212 0.17 -31.10 18.05
N HIS A 213 0.80 -32.24 18.32
CA HIS A 213 2.26 -32.39 18.23
C HIS A 213 2.80 -32.15 16.81
N GLN A 214 2.05 -32.53 15.79
CA GLN A 214 2.44 -32.35 14.40
C GLN A 214 2.42 -30.86 14.02
N THR A 215 1.34 -30.15 14.36
CA THR A 215 1.24 -28.70 14.15
C THR A 215 2.27 -27.93 14.98
N TYR A 216 2.58 -28.39 16.20
CA TYR A 216 3.67 -27.82 17.00
C TYR A 216 5.01 -27.88 16.27
N LEU A 217 5.37 -29.03 15.70
CA LEU A 217 6.63 -29.19 14.95
C LEU A 217 6.66 -28.29 13.71
N GLU A 218 5.56 -28.20 12.97
CA GLU A 218 5.46 -27.37 11.76
C GLU A 218 5.51 -25.87 12.05
N LEU A 219 4.79 -25.41 13.08
CA LEU A 219 4.79 -24.01 13.50
C LEU A 219 6.11 -23.63 14.16
N ALA A 220 6.69 -24.54 14.93
CA ALA A 220 8.04 -24.37 15.44
C ALA A 220 9.00 -24.21 14.25
N ASP A 221 9.04 -25.10 13.26
CA ASP A 221 9.98 -25.01 12.14
C ASP A 221 9.89 -23.70 11.34
N GLN A 222 8.77 -22.98 11.41
CA GLN A 222 8.58 -21.70 10.73
C GLN A 222 9.22 -20.49 11.45
N GLU A 223 9.61 -20.61 12.71
CA GLU A 223 10.19 -19.53 13.53
C GLU A 223 11.73 -19.41 13.42
N CYS A 224 12.34 -19.12 12.27
CA CYS A 224 13.83 -19.07 12.19
C CYS A 224 14.43 -17.70 12.59
N GLU A 225 15.59 -17.73 13.27
CA GLU A 225 16.41 -16.54 13.58
C GLU A 225 17.80 -16.70 12.95
N TRP A 226 17.91 -16.33 11.67
CA TRP A 226 19.18 -16.34 10.94
C TRP A 226 20.07 -15.15 11.33
N GLU A 227 21.33 -15.45 11.65
CA GLU A 227 22.38 -14.49 11.98
C GLU A 227 23.66 -14.83 11.21
N GLU A 228 24.38 -13.81 10.73
CA GLU A 228 25.70 -13.99 10.14
C GLU A 228 26.76 -13.66 11.20
N LEU A 229 27.60 -14.65 11.50
CA LEU A 229 28.75 -14.52 12.37
C LEU A 229 30.03 -14.48 11.55
N THR A 230 30.81 -13.41 11.73
CA THR A 230 32.16 -13.32 11.17
C THR A 230 33.16 -13.70 12.24
N MET A 231 33.84 -14.83 12.06
CA MET A 231 34.80 -15.37 13.03
C MET A 231 36.21 -15.30 12.45
N THR A 232 37.09 -14.59 13.15
CA THR A 232 38.53 -14.53 12.80
C THR A 232 39.25 -15.67 13.50
N ALA A 233 39.80 -16.63 12.75
CA ALA A 233 40.60 -17.72 13.28
C ALA A 233 41.96 -17.21 13.78
N SER A 234 42.64 -18.01 14.62
CA SER A 234 43.94 -17.67 15.23
C SER A 234 45.08 -17.47 14.24
N ASP A 235 44.89 -17.87 12.97
CA ASP A 235 45.81 -17.68 11.85
C ASP A 235 45.55 -16.38 11.06
N GLY A 236 44.55 -15.58 11.45
CA GLY A 236 44.16 -14.33 10.80
C GLY A 236 43.18 -14.50 9.63
N THR A 237 42.74 -15.72 9.29
CA THR A 237 41.68 -15.91 8.30
C THR A 237 40.31 -15.53 8.87
N VAL A 238 39.55 -14.76 8.10
CA VAL A 238 38.21 -14.28 8.47
C VAL A 238 37.17 -15.17 7.81
N LYS A 239 36.50 -16.02 8.59
CA LYS A 239 35.44 -16.92 8.09
C LYS A 239 34.07 -16.31 8.33
N SER A 240 33.16 -16.47 7.37
CA SER A 240 31.76 -16.05 7.49
C SER A 240 30.84 -17.27 7.63
N ILE A 241 30.10 -17.36 8.73
CA ILE A 241 29.21 -18.47 9.04
C ILE A 241 27.79 -17.93 9.21
N ILE A 242 26.83 -18.58 8.59
CA ILE A 242 25.40 -18.29 8.77
C ILE A 242 24.82 -19.30 9.74
N ILE A 243 24.26 -18.82 10.84
CA ILE A 243 23.68 -19.65 11.90
C ILE A 243 22.19 -19.37 12.07
N ASP A 244 21.39 -20.41 12.22
CA ASP A 244 20.04 -20.29 12.80
C ASP A 244 20.16 -20.47 14.32
N ARG A 245 19.94 -19.39 15.09
CA ARG A 245 20.13 -19.39 16.55
C ARG A 245 19.23 -20.38 17.29
N ARG A 246 18.11 -20.79 16.67
CA ARG A 246 17.14 -21.66 17.32
C ARG A 246 17.34 -23.14 16.97
N SER A 247 17.61 -23.46 15.71
CA SER A 247 17.91 -24.84 15.30
C SER A 247 19.38 -25.22 15.51
N GLY A 248 20.26 -24.24 15.70
CA GLY A 248 21.71 -24.43 15.83
C GLY A 248 22.41 -24.80 14.52
N ARG A 249 21.69 -24.79 13.39
CA ARG A 249 22.25 -25.10 12.06
C ARG A 249 23.23 -24.01 11.65
N GLN A 250 24.40 -24.41 11.15
CA GLN A 250 25.47 -23.52 10.74
C GLN A 250 25.91 -23.85 9.32
N TYR A 251 26.11 -22.82 8.51
CA TYR A 251 26.58 -22.94 7.14
C TYR A 251 27.81 -22.06 6.96
N ASP A 252 28.94 -22.69 6.64
CA ASP A 252 30.16 -22.00 6.27
C ASP A 252 30.06 -21.56 4.80
N VAL A 253 30.18 -20.26 4.56
CA VAL A 253 30.04 -19.65 3.24
C VAL A 253 31.19 -20.05 2.30
N GLU A 254 32.39 -20.24 2.83
CA GLU A 254 33.57 -20.65 2.05
C GLU A 254 33.51 -22.14 1.70
N ASP A 255 33.06 -22.98 2.65
CA ASP A 255 32.83 -24.41 2.39
C ASP A 255 31.74 -24.58 1.31
N ALA A 256 30.65 -23.82 1.38
CA ALA A 256 29.58 -23.86 0.40
C ALA A 256 30.02 -23.41 -1.01
N LEU A 257 30.92 -22.43 -1.12
CA LEU A 257 31.55 -22.06 -2.39
C LEU A 257 32.47 -23.16 -2.94
N SER A 258 33.27 -23.78 -2.07
CA SER A 258 34.21 -24.83 -2.48
C SER A 258 33.49 -26.09 -2.96
N ARG A 259 32.32 -26.39 -2.37
CA ARG A 259 31.45 -27.51 -2.74
C ARG A 259 30.51 -27.19 -3.91
N GLY A 260 30.51 -25.94 -4.39
CA GLY A 260 29.63 -25.49 -5.48
C GLY A 260 28.15 -25.43 -5.12
N LEU A 261 27.80 -25.34 -3.84
CA LEU A 261 26.41 -25.15 -3.38
C LEU A 261 25.90 -23.74 -3.69
N ILE A 262 26.82 -22.78 -3.70
CA ILE A 262 26.58 -21.39 -4.12
C ILE A 262 27.68 -20.97 -5.10
N ASP A 263 27.37 -20.05 -6.01
CA ASP A 263 28.33 -19.45 -6.92
C ASP A 263 28.83 -18.09 -6.39
N LYS A 264 29.93 -17.60 -6.97
CA LYS A 264 30.50 -16.29 -6.58
C LYS A 264 29.50 -15.15 -6.77
N ASN A 265 28.62 -15.26 -7.77
CA ASN A 265 27.60 -14.28 -8.08
C ASN A 265 26.50 -14.23 -6.99
N ALA A 266 26.07 -15.37 -6.45
CA ALA A 266 25.15 -15.44 -5.31
C ALA A 266 25.74 -14.75 -4.06
N LEU A 267 27.04 -14.99 -3.79
CA LEU A 267 27.73 -14.32 -2.69
C LEU A 267 27.81 -12.80 -2.92
N GLU A 268 28.15 -12.34 -4.13
CA GLU A 268 28.19 -10.91 -4.45
C GLU A 268 26.80 -10.25 -4.37
N THR A 269 25.75 -10.97 -4.76
CA THR A 269 24.35 -10.52 -4.66
C THR A 269 23.90 -10.40 -3.20
N TYR A 270 24.31 -11.34 -2.35
CA TYR A 270 24.13 -11.26 -0.90
C TYR A 270 24.92 -10.10 -0.29
N ARG A 271 26.21 -9.99 -0.59
CA ARG A 271 27.09 -8.92 -0.06
C ARG A 271 26.67 -7.52 -0.50
N SER A 272 26.04 -7.38 -1.67
CA SER A 272 25.47 -6.12 -2.16
C SER A 272 24.10 -5.78 -1.54
N GLY A 273 23.55 -6.66 -0.70
CA GLY A 273 22.26 -6.49 -0.04
C GLY A 273 21.05 -6.70 -0.95
N ASN A 274 21.26 -7.22 -2.16
CA ASN A 274 20.21 -7.57 -3.11
C ASN A 274 19.58 -8.94 -2.83
N LEU A 275 20.19 -9.73 -1.94
CA LEU A 275 19.68 -10.99 -1.45
C LEU A 275 19.55 -10.94 0.08
N SER A 276 18.42 -11.37 0.63
CA SER A 276 18.23 -11.43 2.08
C SER A 276 19.00 -12.58 2.72
N ILE A 277 19.33 -12.47 4.01
CA ILE A 277 20.00 -13.55 4.76
C ILE A 277 19.18 -14.85 4.76
N THR A 278 17.85 -14.76 4.74
CA THR A 278 16.96 -15.91 4.60
C THR A 278 17.10 -16.58 3.24
N GLU A 279 17.08 -15.80 2.16
CA GLU A 279 17.25 -16.35 0.81
C GLU A 279 18.66 -16.91 0.61
N PHE A 280 19.65 -16.29 1.25
CA PHE A 280 21.02 -16.76 1.21
C PHE A 280 21.21 -18.05 2.01
N ALA A 281 20.59 -18.17 3.19
CA ALA A 281 20.56 -19.40 3.99
C ALA A 281 19.84 -20.55 3.26
N ASP A 282 18.74 -20.26 2.54
CA ASP A 282 18.02 -21.26 1.73
C ASP A 282 18.88 -21.80 0.58
N MET A 283 19.75 -20.97 -0.01
CA MET A 283 20.72 -21.42 -1.02
C MET A 283 21.84 -22.25 -0.40
N LEU A 284 22.34 -21.87 0.78
CA LEU A 284 23.34 -22.63 1.53
C LEU A 284 22.82 -23.99 2.01
N SER A 285 21.51 -24.11 2.29
CA SER A 285 20.89 -25.37 2.70
C SER A 285 20.60 -26.32 1.54
N GLY A 286 20.86 -25.93 0.29
CA GLY A 286 20.65 -26.77 -0.89
C GLY A 286 19.21 -26.88 -1.37
N ASN A 287 18.29 -26.02 -0.90
CA ASN A 287 16.88 -26.01 -1.28
C ASN A 287 16.61 -25.22 -2.58
N ILE A 288 17.48 -25.38 -3.58
CA ILE A 288 17.37 -24.67 -4.87
C ILE A 288 16.34 -25.41 -5.75
N GLY A 289 15.07 -25.17 -5.46
CA GLY A 289 13.92 -25.61 -6.27
C GLY A 289 12.93 -24.49 -6.62
N GLY A 290 13.19 -23.25 -6.22
CA GLY A 290 12.30 -22.11 -6.48
C GLY A 290 13.11 -20.84 -6.71
N THR A 291 13.56 -20.63 -7.95
CA THR A 291 14.39 -19.47 -8.31
C THR A 291 13.58 -18.18 -8.35
N ARG A 292 13.93 -17.27 -7.43
CA ARG A 292 13.75 -15.82 -7.57
C ARG A 292 14.99 -15.27 -8.27
N SER A 293 14.82 -14.60 -9.41
CA SER A 293 15.92 -13.81 -9.99
C SER A 293 15.44 -12.47 -10.52
N ARG A 294 15.91 -11.41 -9.87
CA ARG A 294 16.06 -10.06 -10.42
C ARG A 294 17.51 -9.89 -10.85
N SER A 295 17.76 -9.61 -12.13
CA SER A 295 18.83 -8.67 -12.55
C SER A 295 18.85 -8.42 -14.07
N SER A 296 18.74 -7.13 -14.40
CA SER A 296 19.36 -6.42 -15.53
C SER A 296 20.91 -6.56 -15.49
N SER A 297 21.75 -6.45 -16.52
CA SER A 297 21.71 -5.81 -17.84
C SER A 297 23.10 -5.97 -18.53
N PHE A 298 23.16 -5.57 -19.81
CA PHE A 298 24.33 -5.21 -20.65
C PHE A 298 24.91 -6.30 -21.57
N GLY A 299 24.72 -6.08 -22.87
CA GLY A 299 25.32 -6.86 -23.93
C GLY A 299 26.67 -6.31 -24.37
N SER A 300 27.47 -7.18 -24.98
CA SER A 300 28.22 -6.91 -26.19
C SER A 300 28.58 -8.25 -26.86
N THR A 301 28.35 -8.30 -28.15
CA THR A 301 28.57 -9.41 -29.08
C THR A 301 30.04 -9.53 -29.49
N ALA A 302 30.56 -10.77 -29.60
CA ALA A 302 31.57 -11.13 -30.58
C ALA A 302 31.69 -12.67 -30.76
N GLY A 303 31.53 -13.14 -32.01
CA GLY A 303 32.45 -14.10 -32.64
C GLY A 303 32.42 -15.61 -32.31
N SER A 304 31.52 -16.34 -32.99
CA SER A 304 31.73 -17.58 -33.77
C SER A 304 32.71 -18.73 -33.39
N ASN A 305 32.15 -19.94 -33.53
CA ASN A 305 32.66 -21.24 -34.03
C ASN A 305 33.58 -22.12 -33.16
N TYR A 306 33.11 -23.31 -32.75
CA TYR A 306 33.33 -24.60 -33.44
C TYR A 306 32.59 -25.77 -32.74
N SER A 307 32.40 -26.84 -33.51
CA SER A 307 31.55 -28.04 -33.42
C SER A 307 31.87 -29.12 -32.36
N SER A 308 30.79 -29.67 -31.75
CA SER A 308 30.39 -31.09 -31.45
C SER A 308 31.40 -32.19 -31.04
N PRO A 309 30.97 -33.37 -30.51
CA PRO A 309 29.93 -33.67 -29.50
C PRO A 309 30.39 -34.73 -28.45
N MET A 310 29.73 -34.83 -27.28
CA MET A 310 29.68 -36.10 -26.52
C MET A 310 28.46 -36.16 -25.61
N SER A 311 27.79 -37.32 -25.64
CA SER A 311 26.44 -37.59 -25.13
C SER A 311 26.29 -37.49 -23.60
N PRO A 312 25.16 -37.01 -23.06
CA PRO A 312 24.93 -36.96 -21.62
C PRO A 312 24.28 -38.23 -21.06
N ILE A 313 24.75 -38.60 -19.86
CA ILE A 313 24.15 -39.54 -18.90
C ILE A 313 22.85 -38.91 -18.37
N PRO A 314 21.76 -39.67 -18.15
CA PRO A 314 20.44 -39.08 -17.88
C PRO A 314 20.37 -38.56 -16.44
N SER A 315 20.31 -37.23 -16.27
CA SER A 315 19.84 -36.64 -15.01
C SER A 315 18.33 -36.44 -15.10
N ILE A 316 17.61 -37.04 -14.16
CA ILE A 316 16.18 -36.84 -13.98
C ILE A 316 16.02 -35.39 -13.46
N LYS A 317 15.74 -34.45 -14.37
CA LYS A 317 15.24 -33.13 -14.01
C LYS A 317 13.79 -33.26 -13.59
N THR A 318 13.46 -32.77 -12.40
CA THR A 318 12.09 -32.38 -12.06
C THR A 318 11.64 -31.31 -13.06
N PRO A 319 10.39 -31.39 -13.57
CA PRO A 319 9.97 -30.54 -14.68
C PRO A 319 9.91 -29.07 -14.24
N ALA A 320 10.58 -28.20 -14.99
CA ALA A 320 10.32 -26.77 -14.96
C ALA A 320 8.84 -26.56 -15.31
N ILE A 321 8.10 -25.86 -14.46
CA ILE A 321 6.74 -25.42 -14.81
C ILE A 321 6.91 -24.39 -15.92
N ILE A 322 6.79 -24.83 -17.17
CA ILE A 322 6.73 -23.97 -18.34
C ILE A 322 5.39 -23.23 -18.22
N TRP A 323 5.43 -21.95 -17.83
CA TRP A 323 4.25 -21.10 -17.92
C TRP A 323 3.92 -20.92 -19.41
N ASN A 324 2.81 -21.51 -19.83
CA ASN A 324 2.30 -21.33 -21.18
C ASN A 324 1.46 -20.06 -21.23
N ASP A 325 1.66 -19.27 -22.28
CA ASP A 325 0.82 -18.09 -22.51
C ASP A 325 -0.65 -18.52 -22.62
N PRO A 326 -1.60 -17.77 -22.02
CA PRO A 326 -3.02 -18.05 -22.12
C PRO A 326 -3.46 -18.10 -23.58
N ALA A 327 -3.83 -19.28 -24.05
CA ALA A 327 -4.29 -19.51 -25.43
C ALA A 327 -5.82 -19.44 -25.55
N GLU A 328 -6.53 -19.65 -24.44
CA GLU A 328 -7.99 -19.60 -24.38
C GLU A 328 -8.46 -18.29 -23.74
N GLU A 329 -9.46 -17.66 -24.35
CA GLU A 329 -10.11 -16.50 -23.76
C GLU A 329 -10.96 -16.93 -22.58
N THR A 330 -10.62 -16.44 -21.39
CA THR A 330 -11.35 -16.73 -20.16
C THR A 330 -11.86 -15.43 -19.54
N GLY A 331 -13.05 -15.46 -18.95
CA GLY A 331 -13.62 -14.29 -18.29
C GLY A 331 -12.86 -13.92 -17.00
N PRO A 332 -12.88 -12.64 -16.59
CA PRO A 332 -12.41 -12.24 -15.27
C PRO A 332 -13.35 -12.79 -14.17
N VAL A 333 -13.05 -12.49 -12.91
CA VAL A 333 -13.99 -12.74 -11.80
C VAL A 333 -15.30 -11.99 -12.07
N ALA A 334 -16.38 -12.73 -12.29
CA ALA A 334 -17.70 -12.22 -12.68
C ALA A 334 -18.54 -11.78 -11.47
N GLY A 335 -18.36 -12.42 -10.32
CA GLY A 335 -19.13 -12.13 -9.11
C GLY A 335 -18.53 -12.79 -7.88
N ILE A 336 -19.25 -12.67 -6.77
CA ILE A 336 -18.87 -13.25 -5.49
C ILE A 336 -19.87 -14.35 -5.14
N LEU A 337 -19.38 -15.52 -4.72
CA LEU A 337 -20.22 -16.53 -4.09
C LEU A 337 -20.09 -16.39 -2.58
N ASP A 338 -21.17 -16.02 -1.92
CA ASP A 338 -21.25 -16.08 -0.45
C ASP A 338 -21.42 -17.55 -0.03
N ILE A 339 -20.40 -18.13 0.60
CA ILE A 339 -20.43 -19.55 1.00
C ILE A 339 -21.32 -19.79 2.22
N ASP A 340 -21.67 -18.75 2.96
CA ASP A 340 -22.50 -18.87 4.16
C ASP A 340 -23.98 -19.00 3.75
N THR A 341 -24.40 -18.26 2.73
CA THR A 341 -25.77 -18.26 2.20
C THR A 341 -25.93 -19.10 0.92
N LEU A 342 -24.83 -19.48 0.27
CA LEU A 342 -24.76 -20.10 -1.05
C LEU A 342 -25.39 -19.25 -2.17
N GLU A 343 -25.40 -17.92 -1.99
CA GLU A 343 -25.90 -16.98 -2.97
C GLU A 343 -24.78 -16.41 -3.85
N LYS A 344 -25.02 -16.38 -5.17
CA LYS A 344 -24.18 -15.59 -6.09
C LYS A 344 -24.64 -14.14 -6.09
N VAL A 345 -23.74 -13.22 -5.81
CA VAL A 345 -24.01 -11.79 -5.70
C VAL A 345 -23.06 -10.99 -6.58
N SER A 346 -23.49 -9.79 -7.01
CA SER A 346 -22.63 -8.86 -7.72
C SER A 346 -21.51 -8.36 -6.79
N ILE A 347 -20.41 -7.86 -7.38
CA ILE A 347 -19.31 -7.32 -6.57
C ILE A 347 -19.80 -6.12 -5.74
N THR A 348 -20.65 -5.27 -6.31
CA THR A 348 -21.22 -4.10 -5.62
C THR A 348 -22.11 -4.53 -4.45
N GLU A 349 -22.97 -5.54 -4.64
CA GLU A 349 -23.78 -6.11 -3.56
C GLU A 349 -22.90 -6.72 -2.46
N ALA A 350 -21.82 -7.41 -2.84
CA ALA A 350 -20.87 -7.97 -1.88
C ALA A 350 -20.12 -6.90 -1.07
N ILE A 351 -19.89 -5.71 -1.64
CA ILE A 351 -19.37 -4.54 -0.93
C ILE A 351 -20.40 -4.05 0.10
N HIS A 352 -21.67 -3.88 -0.31
CA HIS A 352 -22.75 -3.43 0.58
C HIS A 352 -22.99 -4.42 1.73
N ARG A 353 -22.87 -5.72 1.48
CA ARG A 353 -22.91 -6.79 2.49
C ARG A 353 -21.62 -6.93 3.32
N SER A 354 -20.60 -6.10 3.05
CA SER A 354 -19.30 -6.14 3.71
C SER A 354 -18.58 -7.50 3.62
N LEU A 355 -18.87 -8.28 2.57
CA LEU A 355 -18.16 -9.51 2.23
C LEU A 355 -16.80 -9.19 1.58
N VAL A 356 -16.75 -8.08 0.84
CA VAL A 356 -15.57 -7.54 0.14
C VAL A 356 -15.33 -6.09 0.56
N ASP A 357 -14.08 -5.69 0.79
CA ASP A 357 -13.75 -4.29 1.07
C ASP A 357 -13.89 -3.39 -0.19
N ASN A 358 -14.16 -2.11 0.03
CA ASN A 358 -14.32 -1.12 -1.03
C ASN A 358 -13.15 -1.08 -2.03
N ILE A 359 -11.91 -1.27 -1.56
CA ILE A 359 -10.73 -1.20 -2.42
C ILE A 359 -10.69 -2.46 -3.31
N SER A 360 -10.77 -3.65 -2.72
CA SER A 360 -10.77 -4.92 -3.46
C SER A 360 -11.94 -5.01 -4.42
N GLY A 361 -13.14 -4.59 -3.98
CA GLY A 361 -14.33 -4.52 -4.82
C GLY A 361 -14.15 -3.60 -6.02
N GLN A 362 -13.61 -2.39 -5.81
CA GLN A 362 -13.25 -1.49 -6.91
C GLN A 362 -12.24 -2.16 -7.87
N ARG A 363 -11.21 -2.85 -7.36
CA ARG A 363 -10.21 -3.51 -8.22
C ARG A 363 -10.79 -4.66 -9.05
N LEU A 364 -11.75 -5.40 -8.49
CA LEU A 364 -12.46 -6.45 -9.24
C LEU A 364 -13.36 -5.84 -10.32
N LEU A 365 -14.06 -4.75 -10.04
CA LEU A 365 -14.84 -4.01 -11.03
C LEU A 365 -13.96 -3.38 -12.13
N GLU A 366 -12.78 -2.85 -11.76
CA GLU A 366 -11.78 -2.38 -12.73
C GLU A 366 -11.33 -3.50 -13.66
N ALA A 367 -11.13 -4.72 -13.13
CA ALA A 367 -10.75 -5.88 -13.93
C ALA A 367 -11.83 -6.29 -14.94
N GLN A 368 -13.11 -6.19 -14.55
CA GLN A 368 -14.23 -6.41 -15.47
C GLN A 368 -14.30 -5.33 -16.55
N ALA A 369 -14.24 -4.06 -16.14
CA ALA A 369 -14.29 -2.92 -17.06
C ALA A 369 -13.15 -2.94 -18.10
N CYS A 370 -11.94 -3.35 -17.71
CA CYS A 370 -10.79 -3.40 -18.62
C CYS A 370 -10.74 -4.63 -19.54
N THR A 371 -11.70 -5.56 -19.43
CA THR A 371 -11.77 -6.80 -20.24
C THR A 371 -13.06 -6.97 -21.03
N GLY A 372 -13.99 -6.02 -20.96
CA GLY A 372 -15.16 -5.99 -21.83
C GLY A 372 -16.39 -5.28 -21.27
N GLY A 373 -16.43 -5.03 -19.96
CA GLY A 373 -17.60 -4.43 -19.30
C GLY A 373 -17.93 -5.11 -17.99
N ILE A 374 -18.87 -4.53 -17.26
CA ILE A 374 -19.33 -5.04 -15.96
C ILE A 374 -20.22 -6.24 -16.19
N ILE A 375 -19.95 -7.33 -15.46
CA ILE A 375 -20.66 -8.59 -15.63
C ILE A 375 -21.80 -8.67 -14.61
N ASP A 376 -23.00 -8.98 -15.08
CA ASP A 376 -24.06 -9.45 -14.19
C ASP A 376 -23.85 -10.95 -13.90
N PRO A 377 -23.56 -11.35 -12.65
CA PRO A 377 -23.32 -12.76 -12.32
C PRO A 377 -24.57 -13.65 -12.47
N THR A 378 -25.76 -13.05 -12.57
CA THR A 378 -27.02 -13.80 -12.72
C THR A 378 -27.23 -14.24 -14.16
N THR A 379 -27.06 -13.31 -15.09
CA THR A 379 -27.32 -13.51 -16.53
C THR A 379 -26.06 -13.83 -17.32
N GLY A 380 -24.88 -13.45 -16.83
CA GLY A 380 -23.61 -13.51 -17.55
C GLY A 380 -23.44 -12.41 -18.61
N GLU A 381 -24.42 -11.52 -18.76
CA GLU A 381 -24.34 -10.41 -19.70
C GLU A 381 -23.32 -9.35 -19.24
N LYS A 382 -22.67 -8.73 -20.23
CA LYS A 382 -21.70 -7.66 -20.02
C LYS A 382 -22.34 -6.32 -20.39
N PHE A 383 -22.24 -5.36 -19.49
CA PHE A 383 -22.74 -4.01 -19.67
C PHE A 383 -21.62 -2.99 -19.72
N SER A 384 -21.84 -1.89 -20.43
CA SER A 384 -20.99 -0.71 -20.27
C SER A 384 -21.11 -0.19 -18.83
N VAL A 385 -20.12 0.57 -18.36
CA VAL A 385 -20.14 1.07 -16.98
C VAL A 385 -21.36 1.97 -16.71
N THR A 386 -21.83 2.71 -17.72
CA THR A 386 -23.03 3.55 -17.63
C THR A 386 -24.31 2.71 -17.58
N ASP A 387 -24.44 1.70 -18.43
CA ASP A 387 -25.64 0.83 -18.43
C ASP A 387 -25.69 -0.03 -17.15
N ALA A 388 -24.51 -0.39 -16.62
CA ALA A 388 -24.38 -1.10 -15.35
C ALA A 388 -24.83 -0.25 -14.15
N GLU A 389 -24.64 1.08 -14.19
CA GLU A 389 -25.19 2.01 -13.18
C GLU A 389 -26.71 2.00 -13.22
N GLU A 390 -27.31 2.11 -14.41
CA GLU A 390 -28.78 2.11 -14.59
C GLU A 390 -29.42 0.81 -14.10
N LYS A 391 -28.70 -0.31 -14.23
CA LYS A 391 -29.11 -1.63 -13.73
C LYS A 391 -28.76 -1.88 -12.26
N GLY A 392 -28.11 -0.94 -11.57
CA GLY A 392 -27.71 -1.09 -10.17
C GLY A 392 -26.58 -2.09 -9.93
N LEU A 393 -25.84 -2.49 -10.97
CA LEU A 393 -24.66 -3.35 -10.85
C LEU A 393 -23.43 -2.58 -10.36
N VAL A 394 -23.42 -1.26 -10.49
CA VAL A 394 -22.34 -0.36 -10.08
C VAL A 394 -22.92 0.90 -9.45
N ASP A 395 -22.36 1.35 -8.33
CA ASP A 395 -22.76 2.62 -7.71
C ASP A 395 -22.27 3.82 -8.54
N LYS A 396 -23.03 4.92 -8.53
CA LYS A 396 -22.69 6.17 -9.23
C LYS A 396 -21.27 6.69 -8.94
N ILE A 397 -20.82 6.59 -7.69
CA ILE A 397 -19.46 7.01 -7.28
C ILE A 397 -18.39 6.14 -7.95
N MET A 398 -18.71 4.88 -8.23
CA MET A 398 -17.78 3.92 -8.83
C MET A 398 -17.65 4.12 -10.33
N VAL A 399 -18.67 4.65 -11.02
CA VAL A 399 -18.62 4.98 -12.46
C VAL A 399 -17.42 5.87 -12.79
N ASP A 400 -17.23 6.96 -12.03
CA ASP A 400 -16.08 7.87 -12.22
C ASP A 400 -14.73 7.18 -12.00
N ARG A 401 -14.68 6.24 -11.05
CA ARG A 401 -13.46 5.50 -10.69
C ARG A 401 -13.08 4.45 -11.73
N LEU A 402 -14.06 3.93 -12.48
CA LEU A 402 -13.87 2.88 -13.50
C LEU A 402 -13.55 3.42 -14.90
N ASN A 403 -13.61 4.74 -15.11
CA ASN A 403 -13.41 5.37 -16.42
C ASN A 403 -12.07 4.98 -17.09
N LEU A 404 -10.97 4.94 -16.32
CA LEU A 404 -9.66 4.54 -16.85
C LEU A 404 -9.61 3.07 -17.27
N ALA A 405 -10.30 2.19 -16.52
CA ALA A 405 -10.39 0.77 -16.85
C ALA A 405 -11.24 0.56 -18.10
N GLN A 406 -12.36 1.28 -18.23
CA GLN A 406 -13.20 1.25 -19.43
C GLN A 406 -12.43 1.73 -20.68
N LYS A 407 -11.60 2.77 -20.55
CA LYS A 407 -10.71 3.23 -21.64
C LYS A 407 -9.64 2.21 -22.00
N ALA A 408 -9.19 1.39 -21.04
CA ALA A 408 -8.25 0.30 -21.32
C ALA A 408 -8.83 -0.80 -22.21
N PHE A 409 -10.17 -0.94 -22.24
CA PHE A 409 -10.88 -1.80 -23.17
C PHE A 409 -11.25 -1.07 -24.48
N ASN A 410 -11.90 0.10 -24.38
CA ASN A 410 -12.42 0.84 -25.55
C ASN A 410 -11.35 1.56 -26.38
N GLY A 411 -10.15 1.72 -25.83
CA GLY A 411 -9.05 2.51 -26.37
C GLY A 411 -8.98 3.93 -25.79
N PHE A 412 -7.77 4.41 -25.56
CA PHE A 412 -7.49 5.79 -25.18
C PHE A 412 -7.45 6.66 -26.45
N GLU A 413 -8.52 7.40 -26.71
CA GLU A 413 -8.61 8.31 -27.85
C GLU A 413 -7.76 9.57 -27.62
N ASP A 414 -6.81 9.82 -28.53
CA ASP A 414 -6.09 11.10 -28.57
C ASP A 414 -7.03 12.20 -29.11
N PRO A 415 -7.35 13.25 -28.34
CA PRO A 415 -8.27 14.30 -28.76
C PRO A 415 -7.85 15.01 -30.06
N ARG A 416 -6.55 15.04 -30.37
CA ARG A 416 -6.00 15.72 -31.55
C ARG A 416 -6.03 14.82 -32.78
N THR A 417 -5.58 13.59 -32.64
CA THR A 417 -5.43 12.68 -33.80
C THR A 417 -6.64 11.78 -34.01
N LYS A 418 -7.54 11.68 -33.02
CA LYS A 418 -8.69 10.76 -32.99
C LYS A 418 -8.31 9.28 -33.07
N VAL A 419 -7.01 8.97 -32.98
CA VAL A 419 -6.49 7.62 -32.95
C VAL A 419 -6.66 7.06 -31.55
N LYS A 420 -7.19 5.84 -31.46
CA LYS A 420 -7.29 5.09 -30.22
C LYS A 420 -5.98 4.38 -29.93
N MET A 421 -5.59 4.36 -28.67
CA MET A 421 -4.37 3.71 -28.21
C MET A 421 -4.71 2.61 -27.21
N SER A 422 -3.97 1.50 -27.26
CA SER A 422 -4.09 0.43 -26.28
C SER A 422 -3.61 0.88 -24.89
N ALA A 423 -3.94 0.11 -23.85
CA ALA A 423 -3.48 0.38 -22.49
C ALA A 423 -1.94 0.44 -22.38
N SER A 424 -1.23 -0.41 -23.13
CA SER A 424 0.23 -0.42 -23.17
C SER A 424 0.84 0.82 -23.84
N GLN A 425 0.22 1.30 -24.93
CA GLN A 425 0.63 2.53 -25.59
C GLN A 425 0.33 3.76 -24.73
N ALA A 426 -0.83 3.80 -24.08
CA ALA A 426 -1.21 4.85 -23.14
C ALA A 426 -0.23 4.91 -21.94
N LEU A 427 0.22 3.75 -21.45
CA LEU A 427 1.25 3.65 -20.40
C LEU A 427 2.58 4.27 -20.87
N LYS A 428 3.05 3.90 -22.07
CA LYS A 428 4.29 4.45 -22.64
C LYS A 428 4.24 5.97 -22.85
N LYS A 429 3.07 6.51 -23.21
CA LYS A 429 2.86 7.96 -23.41
C LYS A 429 2.51 8.72 -22.13
N GLY A 430 2.37 8.04 -20.99
CA GLY A 430 2.05 8.66 -19.69
C GLY A 430 0.58 9.07 -19.50
N TRP A 431 -0.33 8.56 -20.32
CA TRP A 431 -1.79 8.80 -20.19
C TRP A 431 -2.43 7.91 -19.13
N LEU A 432 -1.76 6.80 -18.83
CA LEU A 432 -2.14 5.85 -17.80
C LEU A 432 -0.96 5.70 -16.83
N TYR A 433 -1.22 5.89 -15.54
CA TYR A 433 -0.20 5.76 -14.51
C TYR A 433 0.26 4.30 -14.37
N TYR A 434 1.53 4.12 -13.99
CA TYR A 434 2.22 2.83 -14.05
C TYR A 434 1.48 1.72 -13.30
N GLU A 435 0.98 2.01 -12.10
CA GLU A 435 0.36 1.02 -11.24
C GLU A 435 -0.98 0.50 -11.81
N ALA A 436 -1.85 1.37 -12.36
CA ALA A 436 -3.07 0.90 -13.01
C ALA A 436 -2.80 0.25 -14.36
N GLY A 437 -1.91 0.83 -15.16
CA GLY A 437 -1.56 0.25 -16.45
C GLY A 437 -1.00 -1.16 -16.30
N GLN A 438 -0.13 -1.38 -15.32
CA GLN A 438 0.36 -2.73 -15.03
C GLN A 438 -0.78 -3.68 -14.64
N ARG A 439 -1.68 -3.29 -13.72
CA ARG A 439 -2.81 -4.14 -13.32
C ARG A 439 -3.72 -4.48 -14.50
N PHE A 440 -4.06 -3.52 -15.35
CA PHE A 440 -4.94 -3.76 -16.51
C PHE A 440 -4.28 -4.71 -17.51
N LEU A 441 -2.98 -4.56 -17.77
CA LEU A 441 -2.24 -5.46 -18.64
C LEU A 441 -2.14 -6.88 -18.05
N GLU A 442 -1.90 -7.01 -16.74
CA GLU A 442 -1.91 -8.30 -16.04
C GLU A 442 -3.28 -8.99 -16.17
N VAL A 443 -4.37 -8.25 -15.93
CA VAL A 443 -5.74 -8.77 -16.06
C VAL A 443 -6.02 -9.20 -17.50
N GLN A 444 -5.77 -8.32 -18.48
CA GLN A 444 -6.01 -8.62 -19.91
C GLN A 444 -5.26 -9.90 -20.33
N TYR A 445 -3.94 -9.94 -20.06
CA TYR A 445 -3.11 -11.11 -20.35
C TYR A 445 -3.67 -12.40 -19.75
N LEU A 446 -4.00 -12.39 -18.45
CA LEU A 446 -4.55 -13.55 -17.76
C LEU A 446 -5.91 -14.02 -18.32
N THR A 447 -6.68 -13.11 -18.91
CA THR A 447 -7.98 -13.40 -19.54
C THR A 447 -7.89 -13.80 -21.02
N GLY A 448 -6.70 -14.09 -21.56
CA GLY A 448 -6.53 -14.62 -22.91
C GLY A 448 -5.73 -13.74 -23.88
N GLY A 449 -5.13 -12.64 -23.40
CA GLY A 449 -4.25 -11.81 -24.22
C GLY A 449 -4.52 -10.31 -24.08
N LEU A 450 -3.70 -9.49 -24.73
CA LEU A 450 -3.82 -8.04 -24.66
C LEU A 450 -4.96 -7.53 -25.55
N ILE A 451 -5.49 -6.37 -25.19
CA ILE A 451 -6.57 -5.73 -25.94
C ILE A 451 -5.99 -4.55 -26.72
N GLU A 452 -6.12 -4.62 -28.04
CA GLU A 452 -5.77 -3.54 -28.96
C GLU A 452 -7.06 -2.94 -29.53
N PRO A 453 -7.27 -1.62 -29.48
CA PRO A 453 -8.56 -1.02 -29.87
C PRO A 453 -8.86 -1.12 -31.37
N ASP A 454 -7.83 -1.34 -32.19
CA ASP A 454 -7.94 -1.46 -33.65
C ASP A 454 -8.13 -2.92 -34.11
N VAL A 455 -8.10 -3.89 -33.18
CA VAL A 455 -8.20 -5.32 -33.46
C VAL A 455 -9.41 -5.89 -32.74
N GLU A 456 -10.30 -6.56 -33.46
CA GLU A 456 -11.39 -7.31 -32.83
C GLU A 456 -10.83 -8.58 -32.17
N GLY A 457 -11.01 -8.70 -30.86
CA GLY A 457 -10.58 -9.87 -30.07
C GLY A 457 -9.32 -9.65 -29.22
N ARG A 458 -8.70 -10.75 -28.79
CA ARG A 458 -7.49 -10.75 -27.97
C ARG A 458 -6.25 -10.91 -28.83
N VAL A 459 -5.22 -10.12 -28.54
CA VAL A 459 -3.92 -10.15 -29.22
C VAL A 459 -2.91 -10.87 -28.33
N SER A 460 -2.22 -11.86 -28.87
CA SER A 460 -1.17 -12.59 -28.13
C SER A 460 0.00 -11.67 -27.76
N LEU A 461 0.77 -12.04 -26.73
CA LEU A 461 1.98 -11.29 -26.35
C LEU A 461 2.99 -11.23 -27.49
N ASP A 462 3.18 -12.33 -28.22
CA ASP A 462 4.16 -12.40 -29.31
C ASP A 462 3.76 -11.53 -30.49
N GLU A 463 2.47 -11.45 -30.82
CA GLU A 463 1.97 -10.53 -31.84
C GLU A 463 2.10 -9.08 -31.39
N SER A 464 1.77 -8.78 -30.14
CA SER A 464 1.94 -7.44 -29.55
C SER A 464 3.41 -7.00 -29.55
N LEU A 465 4.35 -7.92 -29.35
CA LEU A 465 5.79 -7.68 -29.47
C LEU A 465 6.21 -7.39 -30.92
N LYS A 466 5.70 -8.16 -31.89
CA LYS A 466 5.97 -7.95 -33.32
C LYS A 466 5.46 -6.60 -33.81
N LYS A 467 4.28 -6.17 -33.33
CA LYS A 467 3.69 -4.85 -33.61
C LYS A 467 4.38 -3.70 -32.86
N GLY A 468 5.21 -4.00 -31.85
CA GLY A 468 5.86 -3.00 -30.99
C GLY A 468 4.91 -2.30 -30.02
N SER A 469 3.67 -2.77 -29.85
CA SER A 469 2.70 -2.20 -28.92
C SER A 469 3.19 -2.37 -27.46
N ILE A 470 3.83 -3.50 -27.15
CA ILE A 470 4.57 -3.74 -25.89
C ILE A 470 6.07 -3.90 -26.15
N ASP A 471 6.89 -3.63 -25.14
CA ASP A 471 8.32 -3.92 -25.15
C ASP A 471 8.62 -5.30 -24.53
N ALA A 472 9.78 -5.88 -24.88
CA ALA A 472 10.19 -7.21 -24.40
C ALA A 472 10.19 -7.34 -22.87
N ARG A 473 10.53 -6.25 -22.16
CA ARG A 473 10.53 -6.21 -20.70
C ARG A 473 9.13 -6.33 -20.12
N THR A 474 8.15 -5.62 -20.69
CA THR A 474 6.75 -5.73 -20.25
C THR A 474 6.18 -7.11 -20.55
N ALA A 475 6.48 -7.69 -21.71
CA ALA A 475 6.07 -9.06 -22.05
C ALA A 475 6.65 -10.11 -21.08
N GLN A 476 7.94 -10.01 -20.75
CA GLN A 476 8.58 -10.90 -19.78
C GLN A 476 7.95 -10.75 -18.38
N LYS A 477 7.65 -9.51 -17.97
CA LYS A 477 6.99 -9.24 -16.69
C LYS A 477 5.57 -9.80 -16.64
N LEU A 478 4.82 -9.77 -17.74
CA LEU A 478 3.49 -10.38 -17.81
C LEU A 478 3.57 -11.91 -17.75
N ARG A 479 4.60 -12.55 -18.34
CA ARG A 479 4.81 -14.00 -18.21
C ARG A 479 5.23 -14.44 -16.80
N ASP A 480 5.84 -13.56 -16.02
CA ASP A 480 6.28 -13.85 -14.65
C ASP A 480 5.13 -13.70 -13.63
N VAL A 481 4.12 -14.55 -13.76
CA VAL A 481 2.88 -14.52 -12.97
C VAL A 481 3.15 -14.68 -11.47
N GLY A 482 4.22 -15.36 -11.07
CA GLY A 482 4.62 -15.51 -9.67
C GLY A 482 5.03 -14.19 -9.00
N THR A 483 5.36 -13.15 -9.77
CA THR A 483 5.74 -11.84 -9.25
C THR A 483 4.60 -10.82 -9.22
N TYR A 484 3.39 -11.23 -9.61
CA TYR A 484 2.24 -10.33 -9.65
C TYR A 484 1.93 -9.77 -8.26
N SER A 485 1.66 -8.48 -8.23
CA SER A 485 1.43 -7.77 -6.96
C SER A 485 0.15 -8.26 -6.28
N LYS A 486 0.21 -8.42 -4.95
CA LYS A 486 -0.93 -8.87 -4.14
C LYS A 486 -1.71 -7.66 -3.64
N TYR A 487 -2.60 -7.14 -4.48
CA TYR A 487 -3.36 -5.90 -4.22
C TYR A 487 -4.83 -6.13 -3.85
N LEU A 488 -5.33 -7.37 -3.94
CA LEU A 488 -6.69 -7.73 -3.51
C LEU A 488 -6.66 -8.34 -2.11
N THR A 489 -7.71 -8.12 -1.34
CA THR A 489 -7.99 -8.87 -0.12
C THR A 489 -8.93 -10.01 -0.46
N CYS A 490 -8.52 -11.25 -0.20
CA CYS A 490 -9.34 -12.43 -0.47
C CYS A 490 -10.62 -12.41 0.39
N PRO A 491 -11.82 -12.45 -0.20
CA PRO A 491 -13.06 -12.39 0.58
C PRO A 491 -13.26 -13.58 1.53
N LYS A 492 -12.80 -14.79 1.18
CA LYS A 492 -12.87 -15.99 2.04
C LYS A 492 -11.81 -16.04 3.15
N THR A 493 -10.54 -15.73 2.82
CA THR A 493 -9.40 -15.91 3.75
C THR A 493 -8.93 -14.64 4.43
N LYS A 494 -9.37 -13.47 3.94
CA LYS A 494 -8.96 -12.11 4.35
C LYS A 494 -7.45 -11.81 4.15
N LEU A 495 -6.71 -12.67 3.46
CA LEU A 495 -5.29 -12.46 3.12
C LEU A 495 -5.12 -11.67 1.83
N LYS A 496 -3.98 -10.98 1.68
CA LYS A 496 -3.62 -10.32 0.42
C LYS A 496 -3.29 -11.35 -0.65
N ILE A 497 -3.90 -11.19 -1.83
CA ILE A 497 -3.78 -12.08 -2.98
C ILE A 497 -3.60 -11.26 -4.27
N SER A 498 -2.97 -11.86 -5.28
CA SER A 498 -2.91 -11.29 -6.63
C SER A 498 -4.23 -11.54 -7.38
N PHE A 499 -4.43 -10.88 -8.53
CA PHE A 499 -5.58 -11.19 -9.38
C PHE A 499 -5.53 -12.62 -9.94
N LYS A 500 -4.32 -13.15 -10.23
CA LYS A 500 -4.15 -14.56 -10.59
C LYS A 500 -4.65 -15.48 -9.49
N ASP A 501 -4.20 -15.25 -8.26
CA ASP A 501 -4.63 -16.04 -7.11
C ASP A 501 -6.16 -15.97 -6.92
N ALA A 502 -6.78 -14.82 -7.23
CA ALA A 502 -8.22 -14.68 -7.19
C ALA A 502 -8.91 -15.53 -8.26
N MET A 503 -8.41 -15.55 -9.50
CA MET A 503 -8.94 -16.40 -10.57
C MET A 503 -8.78 -17.90 -10.27
N ASP A 504 -7.65 -18.30 -9.70
CA ASP A 504 -7.37 -19.71 -9.35
C ASP A 504 -8.24 -20.20 -8.20
N LYS A 505 -8.62 -19.29 -7.29
CA LYS A 505 -9.52 -19.58 -6.16
C LYS A 505 -10.99 -19.38 -6.50
N SER A 506 -11.30 -18.87 -7.69
CA SER A 506 -12.68 -18.71 -8.13
C SER A 506 -13.18 -20.04 -8.66
N MET A 507 -14.40 -20.41 -8.28
CA MET A 507 -15.10 -21.51 -8.93
C MET A 507 -15.64 -21.06 -10.29
N VAL A 508 -15.76 -21.98 -11.23
CA VAL A 508 -16.38 -21.74 -12.54
C VAL A 508 -17.76 -22.37 -12.54
N GLU A 509 -18.80 -21.59 -12.77
CA GLU A 509 -20.19 -22.07 -12.86
C GLU A 509 -20.39 -22.90 -14.14
N GLU A 510 -20.93 -24.11 -13.99
CA GLU A 510 -21.25 -24.99 -15.12
C GLU A 510 -22.37 -24.37 -15.97
N GLY A 511 -22.12 -24.21 -17.28
CA GLY A 511 -23.07 -23.66 -18.25
C GLY A 511 -22.80 -22.20 -18.63
N THR A 512 -22.59 -21.31 -17.66
CA THR A 512 -22.30 -19.88 -17.93
C THR A 512 -20.81 -19.58 -18.06
N SER A 513 -19.93 -20.50 -17.59
CA SER A 513 -18.48 -20.33 -17.54
C SER A 513 -18.02 -19.10 -16.75
N LEU A 514 -18.87 -18.58 -15.86
CA LEU A 514 -18.58 -17.42 -15.03
C LEU A 514 -17.73 -17.81 -13.83
N ARG A 515 -16.71 -16.99 -13.53
CA ARG A 515 -15.87 -17.15 -12.34
C ARG A 515 -16.49 -16.46 -11.14
N LEU A 516 -16.79 -17.21 -10.10
CA LEU A 516 -17.30 -16.69 -8.83
C LEU A 516 -16.23 -16.84 -7.76
N LEU A 517 -15.80 -15.72 -7.17
CA LEU A 517 -14.84 -15.73 -6.09
C LEU A 517 -15.56 -15.98 -4.77
N GLU A 518 -15.15 -17.01 -4.04
CA GLU A 518 -15.76 -17.34 -2.77
C GLU A 518 -15.51 -16.27 -1.71
N ALA A 519 -16.55 -15.93 -0.95
CA ALA A 519 -16.52 -15.06 0.21
C ALA A 519 -17.18 -15.72 1.41
N SER A 520 -16.75 -15.32 2.62
CA SER A 520 -17.42 -15.68 3.86
C SER A 520 -17.41 -14.48 4.80
N SER A 521 -18.46 -14.38 5.62
CA SER A 521 -18.65 -13.35 6.65
C SER A 521 -17.60 -13.47 7.74
N GLN A 522 -17.16 -14.70 8.05
CA GLN A 522 -16.08 -15.02 8.98
C GLN A 522 -14.89 -15.58 8.20
N SER A 523 -13.65 -15.24 8.58
CA SER A 523 -12.49 -15.78 7.86
C SER A 523 -12.45 -17.30 8.03
N SER A 524 -12.34 -18.05 6.93
CA SER A 524 -12.16 -19.51 6.96
C SER A 524 -10.83 -19.95 7.59
N LYS A 525 -9.98 -18.99 7.97
CA LYS A 525 -8.70 -19.19 8.69
C LYS A 525 -8.73 -18.67 10.12
N GLY A 526 -9.91 -18.37 10.68
CA GLY A 526 -10.07 -17.96 12.09
C GLY A 526 -9.61 -16.53 12.40
N LEU A 527 -9.29 -15.72 11.39
CA LEU A 527 -9.00 -14.29 11.56
C LEU A 527 -10.31 -13.50 11.74
N TYR A 528 -10.35 -12.60 12.72
CA TYR A 528 -11.49 -11.71 12.89
C TYR A 528 -11.66 -10.84 11.64
N SER A 529 -12.91 -10.74 11.19
CA SER A 529 -13.27 -9.89 10.07
C SER A 529 -13.06 -8.42 10.47
N PRO A 530 -12.29 -7.61 9.73
CA PRO A 530 -12.27 -6.16 9.96
C PRO A 530 -13.66 -5.53 9.72
N TYR A 531 -14.60 -6.29 9.13
CA TYR A 531 -15.93 -5.86 8.73
C TYR A 531 -16.98 -5.92 9.86
N ASN A 532 -16.62 -6.39 11.07
CA ASN A 532 -17.54 -6.39 12.22
C ASN A 532 -17.29 -5.24 13.21
N ALA A 533 -16.41 -4.30 12.89
CA ALA A 533 -16.23 -3.08 13.67
C ALA A 533 -17.15 -1.96 13.12
N SER A 534 -18.35 -1.90 13.70
CA SER A 534 -19.17 -0.68 13.85
C SER A 534 -19.90 -0.16 12.59
N GLY A 535 -21.20 -0.45 12.53
CA GLY A 535 -22.14 0.43 11.81
C GLY A 535 -22.17 1.83 12.44
N PRO A 536 -22.53 2.87 11.68
CA PRO A 536 -22.51 4.25 12.15
C PRO A 536 -23.70 4.48 13.09
N GLY A 537 -23.48 4.32 14.39
CA GLY A 537 -24.50 4.62 15.39
C GLY A 537 -24.38 3.79 16.65
N SER A 538 -23.34 4.03 17.45
CA SER A 538 -23.38 3.88 18.91
C SER A 538 -22.14 4.55 19.47
N ALA A 539 -22.29 5.81 19.85
CA ALA A 539 -21.34 6.50 20.68
C ALA A 539 -21.34 5.92 22.09
N TYR A 540 -20.20 6.11 22.75
CA TYR A 540 -20.06 6.33 24.19
C TYR A 540 -20.10 5.14 25.15
N GLY A 541 -19.17 5.23 26.10
CA GLY A 541 -18.84 4.19 27.06
C GLY A 541 -20.00 3.71 27.92
N SER A 542 -19.87 2.46 28.34
CA SER A 542 -20.45 1.97 29.58
C SER A 542 -19.52 0.92 30.16
N ARG A 543 -18.82 1.33 31.22
CA ARG A 543 -18.28 0.42 32.22
C ARG A 543 -19.41 -0.47 32.72
N THR A 544 -19.18 -1.77 32.87
CA THR A 544 -19.80 -2.53 33.95
C THR A 544 -18.83 -3.60 34.44
N GLY A 545 -18.30 -3.35 35.63
CA GLY A 545 -17.72 -4.36 36.49
C GLY A 545 -18.81 -5.33 37.00
N SER A 546 -18.33 -6.46 37.45
CA SER A 546 -19.03 -7.63 37.95
C SER A 546 -20.08 -7.32 39.04
N ARG A 547 -21.23 -8.01 39.01
CA ARG A 547 -21.66 -8.98 40.06
C ARG A 547 -23.12 -9.45 39.91
N THR A 548 -23.26 -10.79 39.89
CA THR A 548 -24.25 -11.64 40.59
C THR A 548 -25.77 -11.44 40.42
N GLY A 549 -26.44 -12.54 40.04
CA GLY A 549 -27.61 -13.02 40.80
C GLY A 549 -28.96 -13.07 40.09
N SER A 550 -29.38 -14.30 39.77
CA SER A 550 -30.71 -14.84 40.08
C SER A 550 -31.96 -14.46 39.25
N ARG A 551 -32.39 -15.45 38.45
CA ARG A 551 -33.73 -16.11 38.46
C ARG A 551 -35.03 -15.37 38.02
N THR A 552 -35.61 -15.95 36.96
CA THR A 552 -37.02 -16.42 36.73
C THR A 552 -38.22 -15.48 36.75
N GLY A 553 -39.08 -15.65 35.72
CA GLY A 553 -40.54 -15.46 35.76
C GLY A 553 -41.07 -14.50 34.68
N SER A 554 -41.53 -14.98 33.51
CA SER A 554 -42.88 -15.50 33.21
C SER A 554 -43.99 -14.46 33.03
N ARG A 555 -44.72 -14.62 31.90
CA ARG A 555 -46.10 -14.17 31.55
C ARG A 555 -46.26 -12.71 31.10
N ARG A 556 -47.23 -12.29 30.26
CA ARG A 556 -48.20 -12.87 29.30
C ARG A 556 -49.10 -11.68 28.91
N GLY A 557 -49.60 -11.61 27.67
CA GLY A 557 -50.71 -10.74 27.23
C GLY A 557 -50.25 -9.59 26.32
N SER A 558 -50.50 -9.53 25.01
CA SER A 558 -51.75 -9.59 24.22
C SER A 558 -52.81 -8.60 24.67
N ILE A 559 -53.08 -7.57 23.85
CA ILE A 559 -54.41 -7.24 23.28
C ILE A 559 -54.34 -5.94 22.45
N ASP A 560 -55.02 -6.02 21.30
CA ASP A 560 -55.34 -4.98 20.32
C ASP A 560 -56.25 -3.86 20.83
N ALA A 561 -56.11 -2.68 20.20
CA ALA A 561 -57.17 -1.79 19.71
C ALA A 561 -56.46 -0.59 19.06
N GLY A 562 -56.72 -0.12 17.84
CA GLY A 562 -57.92 -0.18 17.02
C GLY A 562 -58.22 1.24 16.56
N THR A 563 -58.34 1.43 15.23
CA THR A 563 -58.91 2.61 14.52
C THR A 563 -58.16 3.94 14.68
N GLY A 564 -57.67 4.62 13.64
CA GLY A 564 -58.21 4.80 12.30
C GLY A 564 -58.73 6.24 12.20
N LEU A 565 -58.11 7.07 11.35
CA LEU A 565 -58.75 8.15 10.57
C LEU A 565 -57.67 8.82 9.70
N SER A 566 -57.87 8.69 8.40
CA SER A 566 -57.24 9.48 7.35
C SER A 566 -57.88 10.88 7.32
N LEU A 567 -57.14 11.88 6.83
CA LEU A 567 -57.60 12.88 5.86
C LEU A 567 -56.42 13.73 5.37
N ASN A 568 -56.24 13.72 4.05
CA ASN A 568 -55.41 14.64 3.25
C ASN A 568 -55.88 16.10 3.42
N PHE A 569 -54.96 17.06 3.29
CA PHE A 569 -55.16 18.22 2.41
C PHE A 569 -53.81 18.83 1.98
N SER A 570 -53.79 19.28 0.72
CA SER A 570 -52.64 19.77 -0.04
C SER A 570 -52.55 21.31 -0.08
N SER A 571 -51.36 21.81 -0.48
CA SER A 571 -51.06 23.11 -1.13
C SER A 571 -51.13 24.38 -0.24
N SER A 572 -50.36 25.46 -0.43
CA SER A 572 -49.41 25.93 -1.45
C SER A 572 -48.57 27.11 -0.89
N SER A 573 -47.51 27.44 -1.62
CA SER A 573 -46.55 28.55 -1.49
C SER A 573 -47.17 29.96 -1.62
N PHE A 574 -46.55 30.98 -1.00
CA PHE A 574 -46.32 32.28 -1.63
C PHE A 574 -45.25 33.12 -0.90
N SER A 575 -44.46 33.81 -1.71
CA SER A 575 -43.39 34.77 -1.40
C SER A 575 -43.93 36.16 -1.05
N SER A 576 -43.19 36.97 -0.30
CA SER A 576 -43.11 38.43 -0.56
C SER A 576 -41.92 39.08 0.16
N SER A 577 -41.38 40.08 -0.52
CA SER A 577 -40.26 40.95 -0.21
C SER A 577 -40.76 42.39 0.01
N SER A 578 -40.10 43.19 0.86
CA SER A 578 -40.07 44.67 0.83
C SER A 578 -39.03 45.20 1.85
N THR A 579 -37.90 45.81 1.44
CA THR A 579 -37.59 47.28 1.42
C THR A 579 -37.73 48.00 2.78
N GLY A 580 -36.86 48.92 3.25
CA GLY A 580 -35.70 49.65 2.72
C GLY A 580 -35.32 50.82 3.69
N TYR A 581 -34.33 51.64 3.29
CA TYR A 581 -33.86 52.95 3.83
C TYR A 581 -32.74 52.96 4.91
N SER A 582 -31.50 53.38 4.54
CA SER A 582 -30.88 54.74 4.55
C SER A 582 -30.32 55.15 5.93
N ARG A 583 -29.18 55.85 6.14
CA ARG A 583 -28.30 56.72 5.31
C ARG A 583 -27.05 57.10 6.16
N ARG A 584 -25.97 57.54 5.47
CA ARG A 584 -24.96 58.57 5.85
C ARG A 584 -23.94 58.21 6.96
N PHE A 585 -22.64 58.53 6.87
CA PHE A 585 -21.84 59.38 5.96
C PHE A 585 -20.52 58.68 5.62
#